data_AF-A0A4S8KD27-F1
#
_entry.id   AF-A0A4S8KD27-F1
#
_cell.length_a   1.000
_cell.length_b   1.000
_cell.length_c   1.000
_cell.angle_alpha   90.00
_cell.angle_beta   90.00
_cell.angle_gamma   90.00
#
_symmetry.space_group_name_H-M   'P 1'
#
loop_
_entity.id
_entity.type
_entity.pdbx_description
1 polymer ?
#
loop_
_entity_poly.entity_id
_entity_poly.type
_entity_poly.pdbx_seq_one_letter_code
_entity_poly.pdbx_strand_id
1 'polypeptide(L)'
;MVALSSPVAASPAAFLKALSLRTNGRRQFYVRAGGTSGGDGKAMITKERNGWKIDFSGEKPATPLLDTINDPIHMKNLSTEDLEQLAAELRAEIVFSVSETGGHLSASLGVVELAVALHHAFNSPEDKIIWDVGHQAYPHKILTGRRSRMHTIRQTSGLAGFPKRDESIHDAFGAGHSSTSISAGLGMAVGRDLLGKKNHVVSVIGDGAMTSGQAYEAMNNAGYLGL
;
A
#
# COMPACT_ATOMS: atom_id res chain seq x y z
N MET A 1 -21.99 33.00 -51.63
CA MET A 1 -23.14 33.92 -51.81
C MET A 1 -24.19 33.49 -50.78
N VAL A 2 -24.16 33.93 -49.51
CA VAL A 2 -24.66 35.20 -48.92
C VAL A 2 -26.08 35.51 -49.44
N ALA A 3 -27.17 35.61 -48.67
CA ALA A 3 -27.42 36.43 -47.46
C ALA A 3 -28.66 35.89 -46.66
N LEU A 4 -28.64 35.84 -45.32
CA LEU A 4 -29.14 36.82 -44.31
C LEU A 4 -30.60 36.66 -43.86
N SER A 5 -30.78 36.36 -42.57
CA SER A 5 -31.78 37.00 -41.70
C SER A 5 -31.31 36.96 -40.23
N SER A 6 -31.29 38.15 -39.60
CA SER A 6 -31.18 38.40 -38.15
C SER A 6 -32.60 38.62 -37.57
N PRO A 7 -32.86 38.93 -36.27
CA PRO A 7 -31.99 39.12 -35.11
C PRO A 7 -32.51 38.43 -33.81
N VAL A 8 -31.81 38.61 -32.68
CA VAL A 8 -32.32 39.13 -31.38
C VAL A 8 -31.25 38.90 -30.31
N ALA A 9 -30.89 39.98 -29.62
CA ALA A 9 -29.99 40.00 -28.47
C ALA A 9 -30.77 39.74 -27.18
N ALA A 10 -30.21 38.93 -26.27
CA ALA A 10 -30.65 38.84 -24.88
C ALA A 10 -29.45 38.57 -23.93
N SER A 11 -29.27 39.56 -23.04
CA SER A 11 -28.59 39.63 -21.73
C SER A 11 -27.62 38.54 -21.23
N PRO A 12 -26.47 38.91 -20.60
CA PRO A 12 -25.54 37.97 -19.99
C PRO A 12 -26.09 37.35 -18.69
N ALA A 13 -26.11 36.02 -18.62
CA ALA A 13 -26.42 35.29 -17.40
C ALA A 13 -25.32 35.51 -16.34
N ALA A 14 -25.78 35.71 -15.11
CA ALA A 14 -24.98 36.04 -13.95
C ALA A 14 -23.92 34.97 -13.62
N PHE A 15 -22.76 35.48 -13.24
CA PHE A 15 -21.64 34.82 -12.60
C PHE A 15 -22.09 33.78 -11.54
N LEU A 16 -22.00 32.50 -11.87
CA LEU A 16 -22.00 31.44 -10.86
C LEU A 16 -20.65 31.46 -10.15
N LYS A 17 -20.67 31.99 -8.93
CA LYS A 17 -19.55 32.02 -7.99
C LYS A 17 -19.08 30.58 -7.75
N ALA A 18 -17.89 30.24 -8.24
CA ALA A 18 -17.26 28.96 -7.95
C ALA A 18 -17.21 28.76 -6.42
N LEU A 19 -17.83 27.69 -5.93
CA LEU A 19 -17.64 27.25 -4.56
C LEU A 19 -16.15 26.93 -4.40
N SER A 20 -15.46 27.76 -3.62
CA SER A 20 -14.15 27.45 -3.09
C SER A 20 -14.27 26.16 -2.26
N LEU A 21 -13.79 25.05 -2.83
CA LEU A 21 -13.50 23.84 -2.09
C LEU A 21 -12.49 24.22 -1.01
N ARG A 22 -12.95 24.28 0.24
CA ARG A 22 -12.06 24.28 1.41
C ARG A 22 -11.21 23.02 1.31
N THR A 23 -9.94 23.19 0.96
CA THR A 23 -8.92 22.17 1.11
C THR A 23 -8.74 21.97 2.61
N ASN A 24 -9.42 20.96 3.16
CA ASN A 24 -9.11 20.51 4.50
C ASN A 24 -7.68 19.98 4.48
N GLY A 25 -6.85 20.49 5.40
CA GLY A 25 -5.39 20.49 5.29
C GLY A 25 -4.79 19.12 4.94
N ARG A 26 -3.94 19.10 3.90
CA ARG A 26 -3.03 17.98 3.64
C ARG A 26 -2.16 17.78 4.89
N ARG A 27 -2.36 16.67 5.61
CA ARG A 27 -1.38 16.19 6.58
C ARG A 27 -0.13 15.79 5.79
N GLN A 28 0.98 16.47 6.04
CA GLN A 28 2.22 16.33 5.29
C GLN A 28 3.19 15.53 6.15
N PHE A 29 3.59 14.35 5.70
CA PHE A 29 4.56 13.49 6.38
C PHE A 29 5.95 13.75 5.80
N TYR A 30 6.95 13.84 6.68
CA TYR A 30 8.34 14.12 6.28
C TYR A 30 9.28 13.19 7.04
N VAL A 31 10.18 12.53 6.31
CA VAL A 31 11.30 11.77 6.88
C VAL A 31 12.56 12.61 6.67
N ARG A 32 13.23 12.98 7.76
CA ARG A 32 14.50 13.72 7.70
C ARG A 32 15.61 12.83 8.22
N ALA A 33 16.64 12.61 7.42
CA ALA A 33 17.90 12.08 7.93
C ALA A 33 18.64 13.23 8.66
N GLY A 34 18.81 13.11 9.97
CA GLY A 34 19.49 14.11 10.80
C GLY A 34 20.71 13.49 11.47
N GLY A 35 21.91 13.97 11.13
CA GLY A 35 23.11 13.67 11.90
C GLY A 35 23.26 14.68 13.03
N THR A 36 22.99 14.27 14.27
CA THR A 36 23.36 15.06 15.45
C THR A 36 23.96 14.18 16.53
N SER A 37 25.20 14.49 16.87
CA SER A 37 25.95 13.97 18.01
C SER A 37 25.41 14.52 19.33
N GLY A 38 25.06 13.64 20.27
CA GLY A 38 24.92 13.95 21.70
C GLY A 38 23.48 14.08 22.22
N GLY A 39 22.92 12.97 22.70
CA GLY A 39 21.62 12.85 23.39
C GLY A 39 21.05 11.44 23.18
N ASP A 40 20.47 10.81 24.21
CA ASP A 40 20.01 9.41 24.19
C ASP A 40 19.28 9.05 22.88
N GLY A 41 19.97 8.25 22.06
CA GLY A 41 19.85 8.21 20.60
C GLY A 41 18.70 7.42 20.00
N LYS A 42 17.54 7.35 20.65
CA LYS A 42 16.41 6.57 20.13
C LYS A 42 15.71 7.26 18.95
N ALA A 43 15.40 6.50 17.91
CA ALA A 43 14.54 6.98 16.83
C ALA A 43 13.14 7.31 17.41
N MET A 44 12.78 8.59 17.36
CA MET A 44 11.53 9.11 17.93
C MET A 44 10.45 9.26 16.85
N ILE A 45 9.31 8.63 17.11
CA ILE A 45 8.09 8.81 16.33
C ILE A 45 7.20 9.77 17.12
N THR A 46 7.01 10.99 16.61
CA THR A 46 6.21 12.02 17.30
C THR A 46 5.01 12.41 16.45
N LYS A 47 3.82 12.44 17.06
CA LYS A 47 2.61 12.98 16.44
C LYS A 47 2.61 14.50 16.61
N GLU A 48 2.86 15.23 15.52
CA GLU A 48 2.80 16.69 15.48
C GLU A 48 1.44 17.18 14.95
N ARG A 49 1.17 18.49 15.08
CA ARG A 49 -0.07 19.13 14.63
C ARG A 49 -0.40 18.86 13.14
N ASN A 50 0.61 18.56 12.32
CA ASN A 50 0.48 18.38 10.87
C ASN A 50 0.68 16.92 10.39
N GLY A 51 0.92 15.96 11.28
CA GLY A 51 1.18 14.57 10.91
C GLY A 51 2.20 13.89 11.82
N TRP A 52 2.70 12.73 11.39
CA TRP A 52 3.75 12.01 12.13
C TRP A 52 5.13 12.40 11.60
N LYS A 53 6.04 12.74 12.52
CA LYS A 53 7.45 13.01 12.24
C LYS A 53 8.29 11.80 12.66
N ILE A 54 9.16 11.36 11.76
CA ILE A 54 10.11 10.27 11.99
C ILE A 54 11.52 10.84 11.85
N ASP A 55 12.22 10.92 12.98
CA ASP A 55 13.65 11.28 13.02
C ASP A 55 14.47 9.98 13.09
N PHE A 56 15.21 9.68 12.03
CA PHE A 56 15.97 8.44 11.93
C PHE A 56 17.37 8.62 12.53
N SER A 57 17.65 7.90 13.63
CA SER A 57 18.95 7.91 14.32
C SER A 57 19.85 6.71 13.99
N GLY A 58 19.37 5.75 13.19
CA GLY A 58 20.05 4.46 12.98
C GLY A 58 19.74 3.41 14.04
N GLU A 59 19.14 3.80 15.18
CA GLU A 59 18.67 2.84 16.18
C GLU A 59 17.28 2.29 15.84
N LYS A 60 16.95 1.12 16.43
CA LYS A 60 15.63 0.50 16.26
C LYS A 60 14.54 1.43 16.81
N PRO A 61 13.52 1.80 16.03
CA PRO A 61 12.45 2.67 16.50
C PRO A 61 11.57 1.98 17.55
N ALA A 62 11.04 2.78 18.48
CA ALA A 62 9.99 2.32 19.37
C ALA A 62 8.67 2.25 18.61
N THR A 63 8.00 1.10 18.64
CA THR A 63 6.79 0.84 17.87
C THR A 63 5.75 0.07 18.72
N PRO A 64 5.26 0.67 19.81
CA PRO A 64 4.45 -0.04 20.80
C PRO A 64 3.17 -0.64 20.21
N LEU A 65 2.56 -0.03 19.19
CA LEU A 65 1.37 -0.59 18.56
C LEU A 65 1.74 -1.72 17.58
N LEU A 66 2.73 -1.52 16.72
CA LEU A 66 3.20 -2.56 15.80
C LEU A 66 3.76 -3.79 16.54
N ASP A 67 4.29 -3.61 17.76
CA ASP A 67 4.74 -4.70 18.62
C ASP A 67 3.59 -5.65 19.02
N THR A 68 2.34 -5.18 18.96
CA THR A 68 1.15 -6.00 19.22
C THR A 68 0.63 -6.73 17.99
N ILE A 69 1.14 -6.43 16.79
CA ILE A 69 0.64 -6.96 15.52
C ILE A 69 1.57 -8.03 14.96
N ASN A 70 1.18 -9.29 15.16
CA ASN A 70 1.87 -10.45 14.55
C ASN A 70 1.12 -11.04 13.35
N ASP A 71 -0.15 -10.67 13.16
CA ASP A 71 -1.05 -11.27 12.17
C ASP A 71 -2.17 -10.26 11.83
N PRO A 72 -2.71 -10.25 10.60
CA PRO A 72 -3.79 -9.33 10.21
C PRO A 72 -5.01 -9.34 11.13
N ILE A 73 -5.32 -10.45 11.81
CA ILE A 73 -6.46 -10.51 12.74
C ILE A 73 -6.34 -9.50 13.89
N HIS A 74 -5.12 -9.18 14.33
CA HIS A 74 -4.87 -8.22 15.41
C HIS A 74 -5.25 -6.78 15.02
N MET A 75 -5.44 -6.51 13.74
CA MET A 75 -5.75 -5.17 13.24
C MET A 75 -7.27 -4.88 13.20
N LYS A 76 -8.13 -5.90 13.27
CA LYS A 76 -9.58 -5.77 12.96
C LYS A 76 -10.34 -4.80 13.87
N ASN A 77 -9.90 -4.66 15.12
CA ASN A 77 -10.56 -3.81 16.11
C ASN A 77 -9.86 -2.47 16.33
N LEU A 78 -8.83 -2.16 15.53
CA LEU A 78 -8.14 -0.88 15.62
C LEU A 78 -9.03 0.26 15.13
N SER A 79 -9.02 1.37 15.86
CA SER A 79 -9.64 2.62 15.42
C SER A 79 -8.88 3.22 14.23
N THR A 80 -9.49 4.18 13.54
CA THR A 80 -8.80 4.93 12.48
C THR A 80 -7.53 5.61 13.00
N GLU A 81 -7.59 6.16 14.22
CA GLU A 81 -6.44 6.77 14.89
C GLU A 81 -5.31 5.77 15.17
N ASP A 82 -5.66 4.56 15.60
CA ASP A 82 -4.70 3.47 15.81
C ASP A 82 -4.10 3.03 14.47
N LEU A 83 -4.88 2.98 13.39
CA LEU A 83 -4.36 2.66 12.05
C LEU A 83 -3.39 3.71 11.53
N GLU A 84 -3.66 5.00 11.79
CA GLU A 84 -2.72 6.08 11.48
C GLU A 84 -1.40 5.92 12.25
N GLN A 85 -1.47 5.53 13.53
CA GLN A 85 -0.30 5.23 14.35
C GLN A 85 0.46 4.01 13.82
N LEU A 86 -0.26 2.92 13.53
CA LEU A 86 0.32 1.69 13.00
C LEU A 86 1.06 1.96 11.69
N ALA A 87 0.50 2.78 10.81
CA ALA A 87 1.15 3.20 9.57
C ALA A 87 2.42 4.04 9.84
N ALA A 88 2.44 4.90 10.85
CA ALA A 88 3.63 5.67 11.23
C ALA A 88 4.75 4.76 11.76
N GLU A 89 4.41 3.85 12.67
CA GLU A 89 5.34 2.87 13.23
C GLU A 89 5.87 1.91 12.17
N LEU A 90 5.02 1.44 11.26
CA LEU A 90 5.40 0.57 10.16
C LEU A 90 6.37 1.25 9.19
N ARG A 91 6.18 2.54 8.89
CA ARG A 91 7.16 3.31 8.09
C ARG A 91 8.52 3.35 8.77
N ALA A 92 8.57 3.64 10.07
CA ALA A 92 9.82 3.69 10.81
C ALA A 92 10.53 2.33 10.81
N GLU A 93 9.78 1.24 11.04
CA GLU A 93 10.30 -0.13 10.99
C GLU A 93 10.88 -0.49 9.61
N ILE A 94 10.22 -0.06 8.52
CA ILE A 94 10.70 -0.28 7.15
C ILE A 94 12.00 0.48 6.89
N VAL A 95 12.07 1.76 7.27
CA VAL A 95 13.29 2.57 7.13
C VAL A 95 14.45 1.90 7.87
N PHE A 96 14.23 1.50 9.12
CA PHE A 96 15.23 0.79 9.93
C PHE A 96 15.63 -0.56 9.33
N SER A 97 14.67 -1.40 8.95
CA SER A 97 14.99 -2.73 8.40
C SER A 97 15.80 -2.62 7.10
N VAL A 98 15.43 -1.67 6.23
CA VAL A 98 16.07 -1.50 4.91
C VAL A 98 17.41 -0.76 5.01
N SER A 99 17.66 0.05 6.05
CA SER A 99 18.99 0.63 6.27
C SER A 99 20.04 -0.45 6.56
N GLU A 100 19.64 -1.54 7.22
CA GLU A 100 20.53 -2.66 7.56
C GLU A 100 20.76 -3.59 6.36
N THR A 101 19.72 -3.90 5.58
CA THR A 101 19.78 -4.94 4.54
C THR A 101 19.90 -4.39 3.11
N GLY A 102 19.62 -3.10 2.90
CA GLY A 102 19.26 -2.57 1.59
C GLY A 102 17.94 -3.16 1.05
N GLY A 103 17.52 -2.75 -0.15
CA GLY A 103 16.28 -3.23 -0.78
C GLY A 103 15.35 -2.13 -1.26
N HIS A 104 14.08 -2.49 -1.45
CA HIS A 104 13.08 -1.64 -2.12
C HIS A 104 12.40 -0.67 -1.14
N LEU A 105 13.14 0.36 -0.71
CA LEU A 105 12.64 1.33 0.28
C LEU A 105 11.46 2.16 -0.25
N SER A 106 11.67 2.93 -1.32
CA SER A 106 10.71 3.94 -1.77
C SER A 106 9.36 3.33 -2.18
N ALA A 107 9.39 2.21 -2.90
CA ALA A 107 8.17 1.50 -3.30
C ALA A 107 7.39 0.98 -2.10
N SER A 108 8.08 0.44 -1.09
CA SER A 108 7.46 -0.07 0.14
C SER A 108 6.85 1.07 0.99
N LEU A 109 7.55 2.20 1.12
CA LEU A 109 7.04 3.37 1.84
C LEU A 109 5.79 3.95 1.18
N GLY A 110 5.70 3.91 -0.16
CA GLY A 110 4.57 4.44 -0.91
C GLY A 110 3.25 3.67 -0.73
N VAL A 111 3.29 2.47 -0.16
CA VAL A 111 2.10 1.61 0.02
C VAL A 111 1.82 1.24 1.47
N VAL A 112 2.45 1.89 2.45
CA VAL A 112 2.24 1.56 3.88
C VAL A 112 0.76 1.68 4.26
N GLU A 113 0.13 2.80 3.96
CA GLU A 113 -1.29 3.03 4.30
C GLU A 113 -2.19 2.03 3.57
N LEU A 114 -1.89 1.75 2.31
CA LEU A 114 -2.63 0.79 1.51
C LEU A 114 -2.53 -0.62 2.12
N ALA A 115 -1.33 -1.06 2.50
CA ALA A 115 -1.14 -2.36 3.13
C ALA A 115 -1.87 -2.46 4.47
N VAL A 116 -1.83 -1.41 5.29
CA VAL A 116 -2.57 -1.34 6.57
C VAL A 116 -4.07 -1.42 6.31
N ALA A 117 -4.59 -0.63 5.38
CA ALA A 117 -6.01 -0.61 5.05
C ALA A 117 -6.49 -1.95 4.47
N LEU A 118 -5.71 -2.58 3.58
CA LEU A 118 -6.03 -3.89 3.01
C LEU A 118 -6.11 -4.97 4.09
N HIS A 119 -5.13 -5.05 4.98
CA HIS A 119 -5.12 -6.07 6.05
C HIS A 119 -6.15 -5.79 7.15
N HIS A 120 -6.52 -4.53 7.37
CA HIS A 120 -7.65 -4.18 8.24
C HIS A 120 -8.99 -4.59 7.60
N ALA A 121 -9.21 -4.26 6.32
CA ALA A 121 -10.49 -4.51 5.64
C ALA A 121 -10.71 -5.98 5.24
N PHE A 122 -9.68 -6.68 4.80
CA PHE A 122 -9.76 -8.04 4.26
C PHE A 122 -9.15 -9.09 5.19
N ASN A 123 -9.66 -10.31 5.13
CA ASN A 123 -9.30 -11.43 6.01
C ASN A 123 -8.23 -12.32 5.36
N SER A 124 -7.00 -11.84 5.24
CA SER A 124 -5.89 -12.68 4.80
C SER A 124 -5.59 -13.76 5.85
N PRO A 125 -5.38 -15.04 5.48
CA PRO A 125 -5.15 -15.56 4.12
C PRO A 125 -6.40 -16.08 3.40
N GLU A 126 -7.59 -16.02 3.99
CA GLU A 126 -8.83 -16.45 3.31
C GLU A 126 -9.07 -15.60 2.06
N ASP A 127 -9.08 -14.28 2.25
CA ASP A 127 -9.02 -13.31 1.16
C ASP A 127 -7.62 -13.30 0.53
N LYS A 128 -7.57 -13.23 -0.79
CA LYS A 128 -6.33 -13.26 -1.56
C LYS A 128 -5.90 -11.84 -1.88
N ILE A 129 -4.75 -11.43 -1.34
CA ILE A 129 -4.11 -10.16 -1.67
C ILE A 129 -2.87 -10.48 -2.49
N ILE A 130 -2.87 -10.05 -3.75
CA ILE A 130 -1.80 -10.32 -4.72
C ILE A 130 -1.05 -9.02 -4.98
N TRP A 131 0.26 -9.01 -4.75
CA TRP A 131 1.12 -7.87 -5.02
C TRP A 131 1.88 -8.08 -6.33
N ASP A 132 1.59 -7.27 -7.35
CA ASP A 132 2.28 -7.31 -8.64
C ASP A 132 3.74 -6.86 -8.49
N VAL A 133 4.69 -7.59 -9.12
CA VAL A 133 6.15 -7.51 -8.89
C VAL A 133 6.55 -7.88 -7.46
N GLY A 134 5.93 -7.25 -6.44
CA GLY A 134 6.11 -7.56 -5.03
C GLY A 134 7.17 -6.72 -4.31
N HIS A 135 7.88 -5.85 -5.03
CA HIS A 135 8.94 -5.00 -4.49
C HIS A 135 8.45 -3.98 -3.45
N GLN A 136 7.16 -3.66 -3.49
CA GLN A 136 6.44 -2.80 -2.57
C GLN A 136 5.88 -3.53 -1.33
N ALA A 137 6.04 -4.86 -1.24
CA ALA A 137 5.30 -5.69 -0.28
C ALA A 137 6.01 -5.87 1.09
N TYR A 138 7.00 -5.04 1.45
CA TYR A 138 7.62 -5.13 2.78
C TYR A 138 6.64 -4.84 3.93
N PRO A 139 5.74 -3.83 3.84
CA PRO A 139 4.68 -3.64 4.83
C PRO A 139 3.82 -4.89 4.99
N HIS A 140 3.46 -5.53 3.86
CA HIS A 140 2.69 -6.77 3.86
C HIS A 140 3.43 -7.90 4.60
N LYS A 141 4.74 -8.10 4.34
CA LYS A 141 5.53 -9.12 5.05
C LYS A 141 5.57 -8.86 6.56
N ILE A 142 5.81 -7.61 6.96
CA ILE A 142 5.86 -7.22 8.39
C ILE A 142 4.53 -7.52 9.09
N LEU A 143 3.40 -7.10 8.49
CA LEU A 143 2.05 -7.26 9.05
C LEU A 143 1.53 -8.71 9.05
N THR A 144 2.26 -9.65 8.44
CA THR A 144 1.88 -11.06 8.30
C THR A 144 2.93 -11.99 8.92
N GLY A 145 3.36 -11.64 10.13
CA GLY A 145 4.17 -12.49 11.00
C GLY A 145 5.65 -12.59 10.67
N ARG A 146 6.16 -11.81 9.71
CA ARG A 146 7.57 -11.90 9.28
C ARG A 146 8.45 -10.75 9.76
N ARG A 147 7.92 -9.86 10.61
CA ARG A 147 8.65 -8.70 11.16
C ARG A 147 10.03 -9.06 11.72
N SER A 148 10.10 -10.07 12.59
CA SER A 148 11.35 -10.48 13.26
C SER A 148 12.44 -10.97 12.28
N ARG A 149 12.05 -11.39 11.07
CA ARG A 149 12.95 -11.91 10.04
C ARG A 149 13.34 -10.89 8.98
N MET A 150 12.85 -9.64 9.06
CA MET A 150 13.12 -8.61 8.04
C MET A 150 14.61 -8.31 7.86
N HIS A 151 15.44 -8.45 8.91
CA HIS A 151 16.89 -8.32 8.84
C HIS A 151 17.58 -9.38 7.94
N THR A 152 16.86 -10.41 7.49
CA THR A 152 17.35 -11.46 6.57
C THR A 152 16.90 -11.25 5.13
N ILE A 153 16.15 -10.18 4.83
CA ILE A 153 15.53 -10.03 3.52
C ILE A 153 16.59 -9.94 2.42
N ARG A 154 16.36 -10.66 1.31
CA ARG A 154 17.27 -10.81 0.15
C ARG A 154 18.61 -11.46 0.46
N GLN A 155 18.79 -12.02 1.65
CA GLN A 155 19.98 -12.79 2.00
C GLN A 155 19.76 -14.29 1.69
N THR A 156 20.85 -15.01 1.48
CA THR A 156 20.82 -16.47 1.31
C THR A 156 20.14 -17.11 2.52
N SER A 157 19.18 -18.00 2.27
CA SER A 157 18.35 -18.65 3.31
C SER A 157 17.48 -17.70 4.15
N GLY A 158 17.40 -16.42 3.79
CA GLY A 158 16.55 -15.41 4.41
C GLY A 158 15.19 -15.24 3.74
N LEU A 159 14.50 -14.14 4.06
CA LEU A 159 13.24 -13.78 3.38
C LEU A 159 13.50 -13.40 1.91
N ALA A 160 12.61 -13.81 1.02
CA ALA A 160 12.62 -13.36 -0.35
C ALA A 160 12.33 -11.85 -0.44
N GLY A 161 12.92 -11.18 -1.44
CA GLY A 161 12.66 -9.75 -1.70
C GLY A 161 11.25 -9.45 -2.24
N PHE A 162 10.49 -10.49 -2.58
CA PHE A 162 9.13 -10.43 -3.13
C PHE A 162 8.24 -11.47 -2.41
N PRO A 163 6.90 -11.39 -2.51
CA PRO A 163 6.02 -12.45 -2.04
C PRO A 163 6.34 -13.80 -2.70
N LYS A 164 6.44 -14.83 -1.86
CA LYS A 164 6.76 -16.21 -2.24
C LYS A 164 5.81 -17.15 -1.52
N ARG A 165 5.04 -17.93 -2.27
CA ARG A 165 3.98 -18.81 -1.75
C ARG A 165 4.47 -19.78 -0.67
N ASP A 166 5.65 -20.37 -0.85
CA ASP A 166 6.23 -21.31 0.12
C ASP A 166 6.82 -20.61 1.36
N GLU A 167 6.92 -19.27 1.35
CA GLU A 167 7.41 -18.50 2.50
C GLU A 167 6.28 -18.15 3.48
N SER A 168 5.06 -17.91 2.98
CA SER A 168 3.93 -17.52 3.81
C SER A 168 2.59 -17.84 3.15
N ILE A 169 1.62 -18.28 3.96
CA ILE A 169 0.22 -18.48 3.55
C ILE A 169 -0.46 -17.18 3.07
N HIS A 170 0.09 -16.02 3.45
CA HIS A 170 -0.40 -14.70 3.05
C HIS A 170 0.11 -14.28 1.67
N ASP A 171 1.16 -14.93 1.15
CA ASP A 171 1.71 -14.66 -0.18
C ASP A 171 0.91 -15.45 -1.23
N ALA A 172 -0.27 -14.94 -1.59
CA ALA A 172 -1.25 -15.66 -2.42
C ALA A 172 -0.72 -16.10 -3.79
N PHE A 173 0.21 -15.33 -4.37
CA PHE A 173 0.83 -15.60 -5.66
C PHE A 173 2.34 -15.33 -5.61
N GLY A 174 3.12 -16.10 -6.37
CA GLY A 174 4.57 -15.89 -6.48
C GLY A 174 4.84 -14.70 -7.40
N ALA A 175 5.52 -13.67 -6.88
CA ALA A 175 5.79 -12.45 -7.62
C ALA A 175 7.24 -12.39 -8.15
N GLY A 176 7.50 -11.41 -9.02
CA GLY A 176 8.84 -11.09 -9.53
C GLY A 176 8.76 -10.34 -10.85
N HIS A 177 8.26 -11.01 -11.90
CA HIS A 177 7.88 -10.32 -13.14
C HIS A 177 6.63 -9.47 -12.92
N SER A 178 6.50 -8.40 -13.69
CA SER A 178 5.37 -7.48 -13.62
C SER A 178 4.15 -8.00 -14.37
N SER A 179 3.00 -7.38 -14.10
CA SER A 179 1.77 -7.46 -14.88
C SER A 179 1.08 -8.82 -14.82
N THR A 180 1.43 -9.66 -13.86
CA THR A 180 0.88 -11.02 -13.68
C THR A 180 -0.27 -11.06 -12.69
N SER A 181 -0.42 -10.04 -11.84
CA SER A 181 -1.36 -10.06 -10.70
C SER A 181 -2.81 -10.17 -11.13
N ILE A 182 -3.26 -9.41 -12.13
CA ILE A 182 -4.67 -9.39 -12.56
C ILE A 182 -5.08 -10.74 -13.14
N SER A 183 -4.27 -11.33 -14.03
CA SER A 183 -4.55 -12.67 -14.58
C SER A 183 -4.60 -13.73 -13.48
N ALA A 184 -3.64 -13.68 -12.54
CA ALA A 184 -3.62 -14.61 -11.41
C ALA A 184 -4.86 -14.43 -10.51
N GLY A 185 -5.23 -13.18 -10.22
CA GLY A 185 -6.41 -12.83 -9.45
C GLY A 185 -7.70 -13.31 -10.13
N LEU A 186 -7.82 -13.11 -11.44
CA LEU A 186 -8.96 -13.61 -12.21
C LEU A 186 -9.08 -15.14 -12.10
N GLY A 187 -7.98 -15.87 -12.27
CA GLY A 187 -7.97 -17.32 -12.09
C GLY A 187 -8.39 -17.75 -10.68
N MET A 188 -7.92 -17.05 -9.65
CA MET A 188 -8.33 -17.30 -8.26
C MET A 188 -9.82 -16.99 -8.02
N ALA A 189 -10.36 -15.93 -8.63
CA ALA A 189 -11.76 -15.55 -8.53
C ALA A 189 -12.67 -16.59 -9.21
N VAL A 190 -12.33 -17.02 -10.43
CA VAL A 190 -13.03 -18.11 -11.12
C VAL A 190 -12.98 -19.40 -10.30
N GLY A 191 -11.80 -19.75 -9.78
CA GLY A 191 -11.64 -20.94 -8.92
C GLY A 191 -12.47 -20.86 -7.63
N ARG A 192 -12.55 -19.68 -7.00
CA ARG A 192 -13.43 -19.44 -5.85
C ARG A 192 -14.89 -19.71 -6.20
N ASP A 193 -15.37 -19.17 -7.32
CA ASP A 193 -16.79 -19.27 -7.71
C ASP A 193 -17.18 -20.72 -8.05
N LEU A 194 -16.30 -21.44 -8.74
CA LEU A 194 -16.47 -22.88 -9.01
C LEU A 194 -16.54 -23.72 -7.72
N LEU A 195 -15.87 -23.28 -6.66
CA LEU A 195 -15.91 -23.92 -5.35
C LEU A 195 -17.06 -23.40 -4.44
N GLY A 196 -17.91 -22.50 -4.94
CA GLY A 196 -19.01 -21.91 -4.17
C GLY A 196 -18.56 -21.03 -3.00
N LYS A 197 -17.32 -20.54 -3.02
CA LYS A 197 -16.74 -19.68 -1.97
C LYS A 197 -17.09 -18.21 -2.20
N LYS A 198 -16.91 -17.39 -1.17
CA LYS A 198 -17.25 -15.95 -1.20
C LYS A 198 -16.12 -15.03 -0.74
N ASN A 199 -14.89 -15.54 -0.64
CA ASN A 199 -13.74 -14.73 -0.26
C ASN A 199 -13.40 -13.70 -1.35
N HIS A 200 -12.74 -12.61 -0.94
CA HIS A 200 -12.27 -11.58 -1.84
C HIS A 200 -10.96 -11.98 -2.53
N VAL A 201 -10.74 -11.43 -3.72
CA VAL A 201 -9.47 -11.51 -4.46
C VAL A 201 -9.12 -10.09 -4.90
N VAL A 202 -7.98 -9.60 -4.44
CA VAL A 202 -7.53 -8.21 -4.60
C VAL A 202 -6.15 -8.22 -5.25
N SER A 203 -6.02 -7.57 -6.40
CA SER A 203 -4.75 -7.37 -7.09
C SER A 203 -4.24 -5.95 -6.86
N VAL A 204 -3.06 -5.81 -6.28
CA VAL A 204 -2.35 -4.55 -6.09
C VAL A 204 -1.29 -4.42 -7.18
N ILE A 205 -1.53 -3.51 -8.13
CA ILE A 205 -0.68 -3.31 -9.30
C ILE A 205 -0.24 -1.84 -9.40
N GLY A 206 1.04 -1.63 -9.69
CA GLY A 206 1.59 -0.30 -9.95
C GLY A 206 1.26 0.18 -11.36
N ASP A 207 1.22 1.49 -11.55
CA ASP A 207 0.99 2.16 -12.84
C ASP A 207 1.98 1.71 -13.92
N GLY A 208 3.26 1.57 -13.58
CA GLY A 208 4.27 1.03 -14.51
C GLY A 208 3.95 -0.40 -14.96
N ALA A 209 3.52 -1.27 -14.05
CA ALA A 209 3.15 -2.65 -14.37
C ALA A 209 1.84 -2.75 -15.18
N MET A 210 0.95 -1.75 -15.07
CA MET A 210 -0.27 -1.68 -15.87
C MET A 210 -0.02 -1.46 -17.36
N THR A 211 1.16 -0.98 -17.75
CA THR A 211 1.47 -0.66 -19.15
C THR A 211 1.69 -1.88 -20.05
N SER A 212 1.84 -3.07 -19.46
CA SER A 212 2.06 -4.32 -20.21
C SER A 212 0.78 -4.85 -20.83
N GLY A 213 0.87 -5.39 -22.04
CA GLY A 213 -0.27 -6.03 -22.74
C GLY A 213 -0.96 -7.11 -21.91
N GLN A 214 -0.21 -7.87 -21.11
CA GLN A 214 -0.77 -8.91 -20.25
C GLN A 214 -1.77 -8.34 -19.21
N ALA A 215 -1.53 -7.14 -18.68
CA ALA A 215 -2.48 -6.50 -17.76
C ALA A 215 -3.79 -6.13 -18.48
N TYR A 216 -3.70 -5.62 -19.71
CA TYR A 216 -4.87 -5.29 -20.52
C TYR A 216 -5.66 -6.53 -20.97
N GLU A 217 -4.98 -7.59 -21.37
CA GLU A 217 -5.61 -8.88 -21.69
C GLU A 217 -6.38 -9.42 -20.47
N ALA A 218 -5.77 -9.38 -19.29
CA ALA A 218 -6.39 -9.82 -18.05
C ALA A 218 -7.65 -9.02 -17.70
N MET A 219 -7.58 -7.69 -17.80
CA MET A 219 -8.73 -6.81 -17.52
C MET A 219 -9.87 -7.01 -18.52
N ASN A 220 -9.55 -7.18 -19.81
CA ASN A 220 -10.57 -7.46 -20.82
C ASN A 220 -11.27 -8.80 -20.54
N ASN A 221 -10.51 -9.82 -20.13
CA ASN A 221 -11.08 -11.11 -19.77
C ASN A 221 -11.93 -11.03 -18.49
N ALA A 222 -11.49 -10.29 -17.48
CA ALA A 222 -12.27 -10.05 -16.27
C ALA A 222 -13.60 -9.35 -16.60
N GLY A 223 -13.56 -8.31 -17.44
CA GLY A 223 -14.75 -7.60 -17.91
C GLY A 223 -15.72 -8.48 -18.70
N TYR A 224 -15.20 -9.41 -19.51
CA TYR A 224 -16.03 -10.40 -20.22
C TYR A 224 -16.76 -11.35 -19.27
N LEU A 225 -16.10 -11.75 -18.17
CA LEU A 225 -16.65 -12.68 -17.18
C LEU A 225 -17.53 -12.00 -16.10
N GLY A 226 -17.50 -10.67 -16.02
CA GLY A 226 -18.23 -9.91 -15.00
C GLY A 226 -17.65 -10.06 -13.58
N LEU A 227 -16.33 -10.23 -13.48
CA LEU A 227 -15.58 -10.43 -12.24
C LEU A 227 -14.66 -9.26 -11.91
#